data_AF-A0A1Q8YJX2-F1
#
_entry.id   AF-A0A1Q8YJX2-F1
#
_cell.length_a   1.000
_cell.length_b   1.000
_cell.length_c   1.000
_cell.angle_alpha   90.00
_cell.angle_beta   90.00
_cell.angle_gamma   90.00
#
_symmetry.space_group_name_H-M   'P 1'
#
loop_
_entity.id
_entity.type
_entity.pdbx_description
1 polymer ?
#
loop_
_entity_poly.entity_id
_entity_poly.type
_entity_poly.pdbx_seq_one_letter_code
_entity_poly.pdbx_strand_id
1 'polypeptide(L)' 'MIWDEAKRAANLVKHGLDFAQAHLVLKSRYRLDAAVARSGCSRFPTC' A
#
# COMPACT_ATOMS: atom_id res chain seq x y z
N MET A 1 -11.04 1.56 4.68
CA MET A 1 -10.02 0.83 3.89
C MET A 1 -10.76 -0.02 2.88
N ILE A 2 -10.55 0.21 1.58
CA ILE A 2 -11.30 -0.45 0.49
C ILE A 2 -10.41 -1.56 -0.06
N TRP A 3 -10.55 -2.77 0.45
CA TRP A 3 -9.97 -3.95 -0.19
C TRP A 3 -11.03 -5.01 -0.39
N ASP A 4 -10.79 -5.84 -1.39
CA ASP A 4 -11.65 -6.97 -1.73
C ASP A 4 -11.40 -8.11 -0.74
N GLU A 5 -12.48 -8.58 -0.11
CA GLU A 5 -12.44 -9.64 0.89
C GLU A 5 -11.97 -10.98 0.29
N ALA A 6 -12.27 -11.24 -0.98
CA ALA A 6 -11.79 -12.44 -1.67
C ALA A 6 -10.27 -12.41 -1.87
N LYS A 7 -9.70 -11.21 -2.11
CA LYS A 7 -8.24 -11.03 -2.17
C LYS A 7 -7.60 -11.16 -0.80
N ARG A 8 -8.27 -10.72 0.27
CA ARG A 8 -7.79 -10.89 1.65
C ARG A 8 -7.66 -12.36 2.01
N ALA A 9 -8.71 -13.14 1.77
CA ALA A 9 -8.69 -14.59 2.03
C ALA A 9 -7.60 -15.30 1.20
N ALA A 10 -7.45 -14.94 -0.07
CA ALA A 10 -6.41 -15.51 -0.92
C ALA A 10 -4.99 -15.15 -0.45
N ASN A 11 -4.76 -13.93 0.04
CA ASN A 11 -3.45 -13.53 0.56
C ASN A 11 -3.12 -14.25 1.88
N LEU A 12 -4.13 -14.41 2.73
CA LEU A 12 -4.01 -15.14 3.99
C LEU A 12 -3.63 -16.61 3.73
N VAL A 13 -4.26 -17.27 2.76
CA VAL A 13 -3.94 -18.66 2.40
C VAL A 13 -2.57 -18.79 1.74
N LYS A 14 -2.22 -17.87 0.83
CA LYS A 14 -0.95 -17.96 0.07
C LYS A 14 0.27 -17.59 0.88
N HIS A 15 0.16 -16.61 1.77
CA HIS A 15 1.31 -15.97 2.41
C HIS A 15 1.19 -15.90 3.93
N GLY A 16 0.04 -16.26 4.51
CA GLY A 16 -0.19 -16.15 5.96
C GLY A 16 -0.31 -14.70 6.45
N LEU A 17 -0.43 -13.73 5.53
CA LEU A 17 -0.44 -12.30 5.84
C LEU A 17 -1.84 -11.72 5.61
N ASP A 18 -2.42 -11.15 6.68
CA ASP A 18 -3.72 -10.48 6.60
C ASP A 18 -3.53 -8.99 6.26
N PHE A 19 -4.26 -8.51 5.25
CA PHE A 19 -4.32 -7.09 4.92
C PHE A 19 -4.86 -6.23 6.06
N ALA A 20 -5.65 -6.79 6.97
CA ALA A 20 -6.08 -6.07 8.18
C ALA A 20 -4.88 -5.61 9.04
N GLN A 21 -3.77 -6.36 9.01
CA GLN A 21 -2.55 -6.06 9.75
C GLN A 21 -1.59 -5.14 8.99
N ALA A 22 -1.93 -4.70 7.77
CA ALA A 22 -1.07 -3.83 6.97
C ALA A 22 -0.72 -2.51 7.69
N HIS A 23 -1.56 -2.06 8.63
CA HIS A 23 -1.29 -0.89 9.45
C HIS A 23 -0.04 -1.05 10.35
N LEU A 24 0.36 -2.27 10.71
CA LEU A 24 1.59 -2.54 11.47
C LEU A 24 2.85 -2.24 10.66
N VAL A 25 2.81 -2.47 9.35
CA VAL A 25 3.92 -2.12 8.44
C VAL A 25 4.15 -0.62 8.43
N LEU A 26 3.06 0.16 8.40
CA LEU A 26 3.13 1.62 8.44
C LEU A 26 3.67 2.16 9.77
N LYS A 27 3.55 1.41 10.86
CA LYS A 27 4.08 1.76 12.18
C LYS A 27 5.46 1.15 12.48
N SER A 28 6.00 0.34 11.57
CA SER A 28 7.29 -0.33 11.78
C SER A 28 8.44 0.67 11.78
N ARG A 29 9.38 0.50 12.71
CA ARG A 29 10.63 1.28 12.78
C ARG A 29 11.52 1.07 11.54
N TYR A 30 11.35 -0.06 10.85
CA TYR A 30 12.09 -0.39 9.63
C TYR A 30 11.42 0.14 8.37
N ARG A 31 10.37 0.96 8.51
CA ARG A 31 9.70 1.58 7.36
C ARG A 31 10.69 2.52 6.67
N LEU A 32 11.18 2.09 5.51
CA LEU A 32 11.96 2.90 4.60
C LEU A 32 11.00 3.65 3.69
N ASP A 33 10.72 4.90 4.04
CA ASP A 33 10.00 5.81 3.17
C ASP A 33 10.92 6.24 2.02
N ALA A 34 10.73 5.67 0.83
CA ALA A 34 11.40 6.13 -0.37
C ALA A 34 10.68 7.38 -0.90
N ALA A 35 11.38 8.52 -0.92
CA ALA A 35 10.88 9.72 -1.57
C ALA A 35 10.83 9.49 -3.09
N VAL A 36 9.69 8.99 -3.59
CA VAL A 36 9.44 8.93 -5.03
C VAL A 36 9.23 10.36 -5.52
N ALA A 37 10.25 10.93 -6.14
CA ALA A 37 10.05 12.06 -7.05
C ALA A 37 9.25 11.52 -8.23
N ARG A 38 7.96 11.91 -8.34
CA ARG A 38 7.21 11.68 -9.58
C ARG A 38 7.79 12.59 -10.67
N SER A 39 8.86 12.14 -11.31
CA SER A 39 9.32 12.71 -12.57
C SER A 39 8.23 12.48 -13.62
N GLY A 40 7.34 13.47 -13.81
CA GLY A 40 6.41 13.45 -14.93
C GLY A 40 5.00 14.03 -14.71
N CYS A 41 4.67 14.62 -13.56
CA CYS A 41 3.46 15.46 -13.49
C CYS A 41 3.75 16.88 -13.97
N SER A 42 4.15 17.00 -15.23
CA SER A 42 4.06 18.25 -15.99
C SER A 42 3.29 17.97 -17.27
N ARG A 43 2.05 17.53 -17.12
CA ARG A 43 1.01 17.72 -18.13
C ARG A 43 -0.03 18.64 -17.48
N PHE A 44 0.38 19.92 -17.43
CA PHE A 44 -0.33 21.21 -17.33
C PHE A 44 -1.87 21.25 -17.14
N PRO A 45 -2.41 22.41 -16.72
CA PRO A 45 -3.29 22.56 -15.57
C PRO A 45 -4.70 23.01 -15.95
N THR A 46 -5.65 22.79 -15.06
CA THR A 46 -6.89 23.58 -14.94
C THR A 46 -7.24 23.51 -13.46
N CYS A 47 -7.16 24.60 -12.69
CA CYS A 47 -8.11 25.73 -12.70
C CYS A 47 -9.55 25.24 -12.79
#